data_AF-A0AAV6DBC3-F1
#
_entry.id   AF-A0AAV6DBC3-F1
#
_cell.length_a   1.000
_cell.length_b   1.000
_cell.length_c   1.000
_cell.angle_alpha   90.00
_cell.angle_beta   90.00
_cell.angle_gamma   90.00
#
_symmetry.space_group_name_H-M   'P 1'
#
loop_
_entity.id
_entity.type
_entity.pdbx_description
1 polymer ?
#
loop_
_entity_poly.entity_id
_entity_poly.type
_entity_poly.pdbx_seq_one_letter_code
_entity_poly.pdbx_strand_id
1 'polypeptide(L)' 'MRATRVLTVAVLAVAVLMAATLGGWGGRAPDAAGRAVQVGRPAPEITGGPWINSEPLSLAGLRGRVVLVEFWTYG' A
#
# COMPACT_ATOMS: atom_id res chain seq x y z
N MET A 1 22.65 43.60 -22.53
CA MET A 1 21.26 43.12 -22.65
C MET A 1 21.11 41.62 -22.89
N ARG A 2 21.97 40.96 -23.70
CA ARG A 2 21.90 39.49 -23.94
C ARG A 2 22.34 38.65 -22.74
N ALA A 3 23.44 39.02 -22.08
CA ALA A 3 23.99 38.28 -20.93
C ALA A 3 23.08 38.26 -19.69
N THR A 4 22.41 39.38 -19.40
CA THR A 4 21.47 39.49 -18.26
C THR A 4 20.28 38.55 -18.40
N ARG A 5 19.75 38.40 -19.63
CA ARG A 5 18.63 37.50 -19.92
C ARG A 5 19.02 36.02 -19.78
N VAL A 6 20.23 35.65 -20.16
CA VAL A 6 20.76 34.28 -20.03
C VAL A 6 20.95 33.89 -18.55
N LEU A 7 21.47 34.82 -17.73
CA LEU A 7 21.64 34.60 -16.30
C LEU A 7 20.31 34.42 -15.56
N THR A 8 19.29 35.23 -15.88
CA THR A 8 17.96 35.08 -15.27
C THR A 8 17.31 33.73 -15.62
N VAL A 9 17.43 33.29 -16.88
CA VAL A 9 16.89 32.00 -17.31
C VAL A 9 17.63 30.84 -16.63
N ALA A 10 18.95 30.93 -16.47
CA ALA A 10 19.74 29.92 -15.77
C ALA A 10 19.36 29.80 -14.29
N VAL A 11 19.16 30.92 -13.59
CA VAL A 11 18.74 30.93 -12.18
C VAL A 11 17.33 30.34 -12.01
N LEU A 12 16.39 30.68 -12.91
CA LEU A 12 15.05 30.12 -12.89
C LEU A 12 15.06 28.61 -13.18
N ALA A 13 15.89 28.15 -14.12
CA ALA A 13 16.02 26.73 -14.42
C ALA A 13 16.55 25.93 -13.22
N VAL A 14 17.54 26.48 -12.50
CA VAL A 14 18.08 25.85 -11.28
C VAL A 14 17.06 25.86 -10.15
N ALA A 15 16.29 26.94 -9.97
CA ALA A 15 15.24 27.01 -8.95
C ALA A 15 14.12 25.99 -9.19
N VAL A 16 13.72 25.78 -10.45
CA VAL A 16 12.73 24.74 -10.83
C VAL A 16 13.28 23.33 -10.60
N LEU A 17 14.57 23.11 -10.89
CA LEU A 17 15.23 21.83 -10.66
C LEU A 17 15.32 21.47 -9.16
N MET A 18 15.58 22.46 -8.30
CA MET A 18 15.68 22.29 -6.84
C MET A 18 14.33 22.10 -6.16
N ALA A 19 13.26 22.70 -6.68
CA ALA A 19 11.90 22.47 -6.18
C ALA A 19 11.42 21.04 -6.45
N ALA A 20 11.86 20.43 -7.57
CA ALA A 20 11.49 19.07 -7.95
C ALA A 20 12.19 17.98 -7.10
N THR A 21 13.34 18.28 -6.48
CA THR A 21 14.09 17.31 -5.67
C THR A 21 13.69 17.29 -4.19
N LEU A 22 13.07 18.36 -3.68
CA LEU A 22 12.61 18.44 -2.29
C LEU A 22 11.18 17.88 -2.08
N GLY A 23 10.37 17.76 -3.13
CA GLY A 23 9.00 17.23 -3.05
C GLY A 23 8.89 15.70 -3.10
N GLY A 24 9.96 14.99 -3.47
CA GLY A 24 9.94 13.53 -3.69
C GLY A 24 10.19 12.67 -2.45
N TRP A 25 10.56 13.26 -1.31
CA TRP A 25 10.76 12.55 -0.04
C TRP A 25 9.53 12.62 0.88
N GLY A 26 8.42 13.20 0.42
CA GLY A 26 7.11 12.94 0.97
C GLY A 26 6.64 11.56 0.51
N GLY A 27 7.37 10.51 0.90
CA GLY A 27 6.90 9.15 0.72
C GLY A 27 5.52 9.09 1.32
N ARG A 28 4.49 8.92 0.49
CA ARG A 28 3.20 8.46 0.98
C ARG A 28 3.54 7.15 1.68
N ALA A 29 3.58 7.18 3.00
CA ALA A 29 3.70 5.96 3.77
C ALA A 29 2.68 5.01 3.15
N PRO A 30 3.07 3.78 2.76
CA PRO A 30 2.06 2.81 2.39
C PRO A 30 1.02 2.85 3.49
N ASP A 31 -0.27 2.83 3.12
CA ASP A 31 -1.37 2.79 4.06
C ASP A 31 -1.24 1.46 4.85
N ALA A 32 -0.27 1.42 5.77
CA ALA A 32 0.17 0.28 6.56
C ALA A 32 -0.73 0.12 7.79
N ALA A 33 -1.61 1.11 8.02
CA ALA A 33 -2.85 0.88 8.73
C ALA A 33 -3.69 -0.08 7.88
N GLY A 34 -3.50 -1.38 8.08
CA GLY A 34 -4.29 -2.43 7.47
C GLY A 34 -5.76 -2.03 7.50
N ARG A 35 -6.44 -2.16 6.36
CA ARG A 35 -7.84 -1.75 6.23
C ARG A 35 -8.64 -2.36 7.38
N ALA A 36 -9.23 -1.50 8.22
CA ALA A 36 -10.02 -1.97 9.34
C ALA A 36 -11.08 -2.97 8.87
N VAL A 37 -11.23 -4.07 9.60
CA VAL A 37 -12.25 -5.08 9.32
C VAL A 37 -13.61 -4.39 9.35
N GLN A 38 -14.32 -4.44 8.23
CA GLN A 38 -15.65 -3.85 8.13
C GLN A 38 -16.69 -4.84 8.61
N VAL A 39 -17.20 -4.63 9.82
CA VAL A 39 -18.28 -5.45 10.39
C VAL A 39 -19.52 -5.39 9.48
N GLY A 40 -20.15 -6.54 9.24
CA GLY A 40 -21.33 -6.66 8.37
C GLY A 40 -21.00 -6.85 6.89
N ARG A 41 -19.76 -6.62 6.47
CA ARG A 41 -19.31 -7.03 5.13
C ARG A 41 -18.97 -8.53 5.13
N PRO A 42 -19.42 -9.31 4.13
CA PRO A 42 -19.02 -10.70 4.01
C PRO A 42 -17.49 -10.85 3.94
N ALA A 43 -16.96 -11.82 4.68
CA ALA A 43 -15.54 -12.15 4.62
C ALA A 43 -15.18 -12.65 3.20
N PRO A 44 -14.03 -12.22 2.63
CA PRO A 44 -13.53 -12.77 1.38
C PRO A 44 -13.22 -14.27 1.50
N GLU A 45 -13.37 -15.02 0.42
CA GLU A 45 -13.06 -16.45 0.41
C GLU A 45 -11.58 -16.72 0.67
N ILE A 46 -11.28 -17.83 1.36
CA ILE A 46 -9.89 -18.25 1.61
C ILE A 46 -9.39 -18.99 0.36
N THR A 47 -8.41 -18.39 -0.31
CA THR A 47 -7.78 -18.95 -1.50
C THR A 47 -6.31 -19.24 -1.25
N GLY A 48 -5.76 -20.27 -1.89
CA GLY A 48 -4.35 -20.64 -1.80
C GLY A 48 -4.14 -21.99 -1.11
N GLY A 49 -2.87 -22.32 -0.86
CA GLY A 49 -2.44 -23.58 -0.26
C GLY A 49 -0.90 -23.68 -0.25
N PRO A 50 -0.34 -24.85 0.13
CA PRO A 50 -1.04 -26.08 0.52
C PRO A 50 -1.76 -25.97 1.87
N TRP A 51 -2.76 -26.82 2.09
CA TRP A 51 -3.49 -26.91 3.37
C TRP A 51 -2.80 -27.93 4.29
N ILE A 52 -2.81 -27.63 5.59
CA ILE A 52 -2.28 -28.51 6.63
C ILE A 52 -3.41 -28.92 7.57
N ASN A 53 -3.33 -30.13 8.13
CA ASN A 53 -4.29 -30.72 9.08
C ASN A 53 -5.73 -30.91 8.56
N SER A 54 -6.01 -30.59 7.30
CA SER A 54 -7.33 -30.74 6.69
C SER A 54 -7.26 -30.68 5.17
N GLU A 55 -8.31 -31.17 4.53
CA GLU A 55 -8.67 -30.80 3.15
C GLU A 55 -9.05 -29.30 3.10
N PRO A 56 -9.04 -28.66 1.91
CA PRO A 56 -9.41 -27.26 1.76
C PRO A 56 -10.79 -26.92 2.36
N LEU A 57 -10.84 -25.83 3.14
CA LEU A 57 -12.07 -25.32 3.74
C LEU A 57 -12.62 -24.14 2.91
N SER A 58 -13.94 -23.99 2.88
CA SER A 58 -14.63 -22.82 2.32
C SER A 58 -15.42 -22.09 3.39
N LEU A 59 -15.49 -20.77 3.31
CA LEU A 59 -16.32 -19.98 4.23
C LEU A 59 -17.81 -20.31 4.12
N ALA A 60 -18.27 -20.70 2.93
CA ALA A 60 -19.64 -21.18 2.73
C ALA A 60 -19.92 -22.46 3.52
N GLY A 61 -18.99 -23.42 3.54
CA GLY A 61 -19.11 -24.67 4.29
C GLY A 61 -18.97 -24.50 5.81
N LEU A 62 -18.42 -23.37 6.26
CA LEU A 62 -18.24 -23.05 7.68
C LEU A 62 -19.36 -22.16 8.26
N ARG A 63 -20.41 -21.83 7.48
CA ARG A 63 -21.54 -21.03 7.96
C ARG A 63 -22.19 -21.66 9.20
N GLY A 64 -22.60 -20.80 10.14
CA GLY A 64 -23.13 -21.22 11.44
C GLY A 64 -22.05 -21.45 12.51
N ARG A 65 -20.76 -21.32 12.17
CA ARG A 65 -19.64 -21.35 13.11
C ARG A 65 -19.00 -19.98 13.23
N VAL A 66 -18.44 -19.69 14.40
CA VAL A 66 -17.51 -18.57 14.56
C VAL A 66 -16.14 -19.03 14.04
N VAL A 67 -15.60 -18.31 13.06
CA VAL A 67 -14.33 -18.64 12.39
C VAL A 67 -13.31 -17.56 12.70
N LEU A 68 -12.14 -17.96 13.20
CA LEU A 68 -10.99 -17.09 13.41
C LEU A 68 -9.99 -17.27 12.27
N VAL A 69 -9.54 -16.17 11.67
CA VAL A 69 -8.45 -16.18 10.68
C VAL A 69 -7.27 -15.41 11.25
N GLU A 70 -6.16 -16.11 11.41
CA GLU A 70 -4.92 -15.57 11.96
C GLU A 70 -3.80 -15.68 10.92
N PHE A 71 -3.14 -14.56 10.62
CA PHE A 71 -1.99 -14.51 9.73
C PHE A 71 -0.71 -14.60 10.56
N TRP A 72 0.12 -15.60 10.28
CA TRP A 72 1.36 -15.85 11.01
C TRP A 72 2.50 -16.28 10.07
N THR A 73 3.73 -16.19 10.56
CA THR A 73 4.95 -16.70 9.92
C THR A 73 5.82 -17.41 10.96
N TYR A 74 6.85 -18.13 10.53
CA TYR A 74 7.74 -18.88 11.43
C TYR A 74 8.70 -18.00 12.25
N GLY A 75 8.87 -16.72 11.88
CA GLY A 75 9.83 -15.79 12.48
C GLY A 75 10.63 -15.06 11.42
#